data_AF-A0A317ZMG0-F1
#
_entry.id   AF-A0A317ZMG0-F1
#
_cell.length_a   1.000
_cell.length_b   1.000
_cell.length_c   1.000
_cell.angle_alpha   90.00
_cell.angle_beta   90.00
_cell.angle_gamma   90.00
#
_symmetry.space_group_name_H-M   'P 1'
#
loop_
_entity.id
_entity.type
_entity.pdbx_description
1 polymer ?
#
loop_
_entity_poly.entity_id
_entity_poly.type
_entity_poly.pdbx_seq_one_letter_code
_entity_poly.pdbx_strand_id
1 'polypeptide(L)'
;MISIMINFKEAFLCLLMLCLLPLSSHAVRVIEAGAIPFTSFLSKPDFDQRYPGKEVADPANLEPGWYVIYEHESLSYYFGPILLESTGRDYLEQLTETVDAAVAQRPSIQDYRLELSYEPSQNNTSTGSSDSSTSTSNPSGASGSPQPAPKPSIWDFFRRLFGF
;
A
#
# COMPACT_ATOMS: atom_id res chain seq x y z
N MET A 1 30.14 -26.53 -34.71
CA MET A 1 28.92 -27.06 -34.05
C MET A 1 29.25 -27.27 -32.58
N ILE A 2 29.03 -26.26 -31.74
CA ILE A 2 29.26 -26.37 -30.29
C ILE A 2 28.02 -27.09 -29.71
N SER A 3 28.20 -28.34 -29.29
CA SER A 3 27.17 -29.09 -28.55
C SER A 3 27.11 -28.57 -27.13
N ILE A 4 26.06 -27.81 -26.82
CA ILE A 4 25.74 -27.37 -25.46
C ILE A 4 24.97 -28.53 -24.80
N MET A 5 25.72 -29.45 -24.21
CA MET A 5 25.16 -30.53 -23.39
C MET A 5 25.01 -30.00 -21.97
N ILE A 6 23.97 -29.18 -21.74
CA ILE A 6 23.59 -28.71 -20.40
C ILE A 6 23.18 -29.93 -19.59
N ASN A 7 24.00 -30.26 -18.59
CA ASN A 7 23.70 -31.32 -17.64
C ASN A 7 22.45 -30.92 -16.83
N PHE A 8 21.48 -31.83 -16.74
CA PHE A 8 20.23 -31.64 -15.98
C PHE A 8 20.47 -31.21 -14.51
N LYS A 9 21.62 -31.57 -13.94
CA LYS A 9 22.06 -31.18 -12.59
C LYS A 9 22.55 -29.73 -12.48
N GLU A 10 23.16 -29.20 -13.55
CA GLU A 10 23.61 -27.80 -13.63
C GLU A 10 22.42 -26.86 -13.85
N ALA A 11 21.43 -27.27 -14.65
CA ALA A 11 20.17 -26.54 -14.81
C ALA A 11 19.39 -26.44 -13.49
N PHE A 12 19.44 -27.50 -12.66
CA PHE A 12 18.82 -27.52 -11.33
C PHE A 12 19.54 -26.58 -10.34
N LEU A 13 20.87 -26.51 -10.39
CA LEU A 13 21.67 -25.58 -9.60
C LEU A 13 21.40 -24.11 -9.98
N CYS A 14 21.26 -23.80 -11.28
CA CYS A 14 20.87 -22.47 -11.74
C CYS A 14 19.44 -22.09 -11.34
N LEU A 15 18.50 -23.04 -11.39
CA LEU A 15 17.10 -22.81 -10.98
C LEU A 15 17.00 -22.54 -9.46
N LEU A 16 17.77 -23.27 -8.65
CA LEU A 16 17.77 -23.11 -7.19
C LEU A 16 18.42 -21.79 -6.74
N MET A 17 19.38 -21.26 -7.52
CA MET A 17 20.01 -19.96 -7.27
C MET A 17 19.12 -18.76 -7.64
N LEU A 18 18.19 -18.90 -8.59
CA LEU A 18 17.26 -17.81 -8.98
C LEU A 18 16.16 -17.54 -7.94
N CYS A 19 15.89 -18.47 -7.01
CA CYS A 19 14.82 -18.34 -6.02
C CYS A 19 15.23 -17.58 -4.74
N LEU A 20 16.50 -17.21 -4.57
CA LEU A 20 16.99 -16.47 -3.38
C LEU A 20 17.10 -14.95 -3.61
N LEU A 21 16.39 -14.39 -4.60
CA LEU A 21 16.28 -12.93 -4.71
C LEU A 21 15.64 -12.41 -3.41
N PRO A 22 16.34 -11.53 -2.64
CA PRO A 22 15.76 -10.95 -1.45
C PRO A 22 14.49 -10.19 -1.86
N LEU A 23 13.38 -10.44 -1.17
CA LEU A 23 12.25 -9.52 -1.18
C LEU A 23 12.83 -8.16 -0.79
N SER A 24 12.80 -7.21 -1.71
CA SER A 24 13.37 -5.89 -1.48
C SER A 24 12.57 -5.21 -0.38
N SER A 25 13.05 -5.30 0.87
CA SER A 25 12.55 -4.49 1.98
C SER A 25 12.98 -3.06 1.68
N HIS A 26 12.15 -2.33 0.92
CA HIS A 26 12.43 -0.94 0.64
C HIS A 26 12.34 -0.16 1.94
N ALA A 27 13.39 0.62 2.22
CA ALA A 27 13.38 1.53 3.34
C ALA A 27 12.21 2.51 3.18
N VAL A 28 11.38 2.60 4.21
CA VAL A 28 10.28 3.54 4.26
C VAL A 28 10.85 4.92 4.53
N ARG A 29 10.48 5.91 3.71
CA ARG A 29 10.81 7.30 3.98
C ARG A 29 9.65 7.96 4.71
N VAL A 30 9.90 8.30 5.97
CA VAL A 30 8.94 9.01 6.82
C VAL A 30 9.09 10.50 6.61
N ILE A 31 8.00 11.18 6.29
CA ILE A 31 7.97 12.61 6.00
C ILE A 31 6.89 13.25 6.86
N GLU A 32 7.10 14.50 7.27
CA GLU A 32 6.07 15.29 7.95
C GLU A 32 4.79 15.41 7.10
N ALA A 33 3.62 15.19 7.71
CA ALA A 33 2.35 15.26 6.98
C ALA A 33 2.07 16.64 6.36
N GLY A 34 2.59 17.71 6.96
CA GLY A 34 2.53 19.06 6.41
C GLY A 34 3.28 19.25 5.08
N ALA A 35 4.02 18.25 4.61
CA ALA A 35 4.67 18.26 3.30
C ALA A 35 3.70 17.91 2.15
N ILE A 36 2.60 17.22 2.43
CA ILE A 36 1.63 16.75 1.42
C ILE A 36 1.18 17.87 0.46
N PRO A 37 0.82 19.09 0.92
CA PRO A 37 0.42 20.17 0.02
C PRO A 37 1.49 20.60 -0.98
N PHE A 38 2.77 20.32 -0.71
CA PHE A 38 3.89 20.71 -1.57
C PHE A 38 4.22 19.67 -2.65
N THR A 39 3.61 18.48 -2.58
CA THR A 39 3.80 17.40 -3.55
C THR A 39 3.29 17.74 -4.95
N SER A 40 2.31 18.65 -5.05
CA SER A 40 1.74 19.12 -6.32
C SER A 40 2.58 20.21 -6.99
N PHE A 41 3.35 20.97 -6.21
CA PHE A 41 4.09 22.14 -6.70
C PHE A 41 5.57 21.84 -6.95
N LEU A 42 6.17 21.01 -6.12
CA LEU A 42 7.60 20.73 -6.17
C LEU A 42 7.89 19.53 -7.07
N SER A 43 8.97 19.64 -7.84
CA SER A 43 9.54 18.47 -8.51
C SER A 43 10.07 17.49 -7.45
N LYS A 44 10.17 16.20 -7.79
CA LYS A 44 10.76 15.19 -6.88
C LYS A 44 12.09 15.62 -6.24
N PRO A 45 13.11 16.10 -6.99
CA PRO A 45 14.38 16.49 -6.37
C PRO A 45 14.24 17.69 -5.43
N ASP A 46 13.40 18.68 -5.76
CA ASP A 46 13.16 19.83 -4.88
C ASP A 46 12.41 19.43 -3.61
N PHE A 47 11.42 18.54 -3.76
CA PHE A 47 10.67 17.97 -2.65
C PHE A 47 11.59 17.18 -1.72
N ASP A 48 12.42 16.28 -2.25
CA ASP A 48 13.37 15.47 -1.48
C ASP A 48 14.44 16.35 -0.81
N GLN A 49 14.86 17.45 -1.42
CA GLN A 49 15.79 18.40 -0.80
C GLN A 49 15.14 19.17 0.35
N ARG A 50 13.88 19.58 0.19
CA ARG A 50 13.16 20.38 1.18
C ARG A 50 12.62 19.54 2.34
N TYR A 51 12.19 18.33 2.03
CA TYR A 51 11.58 17.35 2.93
C TYR A 51 12.31 16.00 2.78
N PRO A 52 13.57 15.91 3.22
CA PRO A 52 14.36 14.67 3.09
C PRO A 52 13.74 13.50 3.85
N GLY A 53 12.97 13.78 4.91
CA GLY A 53 12.38 12.78 5.76
C GLY A 53 13.41 11.97 6.56
N LYS A 54 12.95 10.88 7.17
CA LYS A 54 13.77 9.90 7.86
C LYS A 54 13.58 8.54 7.20
N GLU A 55 14.68 7.91 6.81
CA GLU A 55 14.65 6.55 6.29
C GLU A 55 14.58 5.55 7.45
N VAL A 56 13.56 4.72 7.42
CA VAL A 56 13.26 3.69 8.42
C VAL A 56 13.26 2.35 7.69
N ALA A 57 14.16 1.45 8.10
CA ALA A 57 14.31 0.16 7.42
C ALA A 57 13.12 -0.79 7.66
N ASP A 58 12.45 -0.65 8.80
CA ASP A 58 11.36 -1.53 9.21
C ASP A 58 10.18 -0.70 9.73
N PRO A 59 8.98 -0.81 9.11
CA PRO A 59 7.75 -0.13 9.55
C PRO A 59 7.41 -0.35 11.02
N ALA A 60 7.86 -1.45 11.64
CA ALA A 60 7.64 -1.70 13.05
C ALA A 60 8.35 -0.68 13.98
N ASN A 61 9.36 0.04 13.48
CA ASN A 61 10.07 1.08 14.22
C ASN A 61 9.50 2.49 14.02
N LEU A 62 8.33 2.61 13.40
CA LEU A 62 7.65 3.89 13.23
C LEU A 62 7.11 4.43 14.56
N GLU A 63 7.01 5.75 14.67
CA GLU A 63 6.34 6.38 15.81
C GLU A 63 4.84 6.09 15.74
N PRO A 64 4.16 5.82 16.88
CA PRO A 64 2.75 5.48 16.88
C PRO A 64 1.88 6.65 16.41
N GLY A 65 1.08 6.44 15.38
CA GLY A 65 0.18 7.46 14.83
C GLY A 65 -0.46 7.07 13.51
N TRP A 66 -1.24 7.99 12.96
CA TRP A 66 -1.80 7.83 11.61
C TRP A 66 -0.77 8.25 10.56
N TYR A 67 -0.65 7.46 9.50
CA TYR A 67 0.22 7.76 8.37
C TYR A 67 -0.58 7.70 7.08
N VAL A 68 -0.43 8.73 6.25
CA VAL A 68 -0.84 8.67 4.85
C VAL A 68 0.30 8.03 4.08
N ILE A 69 0.04 6.90 3.46
CA ILE A 69 1.03 6.06 2.79
C ILE A 69 0.87 6.23 1.29
N TYR A 70 1.98 6.54 0.62
CA TYR A 70 2.10 6.54 -0.83
C TYR A 70 3.21 5.58 -1.24
N GLU A 71 2.84 4.58 -2.03
CA GLU A 71 3.78 3.59 -2.57
C GLU A 71 3.68 3.54 -4.09
N HIS A 72 4.82 3.59 -4.77
CA HIS A 72 4.89 3.45 -6.22
C HIS A 72 6.24 2.87 -6.63
N GLU A 73 6.23 1.70 -7.29
CA GLU A 73 7.43 0.93 -7.66
C GLU A 73 8.38 0.65 -6.48
N SER A 74 9.41 1.50 -6.31
CA SER A 74 10.47 1.42 -5.30
C SER A 74 10.38 2.54 -4.26
N LEU A 75 9.34 3.36 -4.33
CA LEU A 75 9.18 4.54 -3.51
C LEU A 75 8.07 4.28 -2.49
N SER A 76 8.41 4.37 -1.20
CA SER A 76 7.48 4.22 -0.08
C SER A 76 7.57 5.44 0.83
N TYR A 77 6.61 6.35 0.71
CA TYR A 77 6.51 7.59 1.49
C TYR A 77 5.42 7.48 2.54
N TYR A 78 5.78 7.69 3.80
CA TYR A 78 4.88 7.62 4.93
C TYR A 78 4.78 9.02 5.54
N PHE A 79 3.64 9.65 5.38
CA PHE A 79 3.39 11.01 5.85
C PHE A 79 2.74 10.99 7.24
N GLY A 80 3.51 11.34 8.28
CA GLY A 80 3.05 11.30 9.66
C GLY A 80 4.20 11.41 10.67
N PRO A 81 3.95 11.12 11.96
CA PRO A 81 2.66 10.68 12.53
C PRO A 81 1.62 11.80 12.62
N ILE A 82 0.37 11.49 12.30
CA ILE A 82 -0.80 12.36 12.43
C ILE A 82 -1.61 11.90 13.65
N LEU A 83 -2.06 12.87 14.45
CA LEU A 83 -2.75 12.59 15.71
C LEU A 83 -4.20 12.12 15.50
N LEU A 84 -4.92 12.73 14.56
CA LEU A 84 -6.34 12.47 14.32
C LEU A 84 -6.55 11.79 12.96
N GLU A 85 -7.35 10.72 12.94
CA GLU A 85 -7.74 10.04 11.70
C GLU A 85 -8.40 11.01 10.71
N SER A 86 -9.28 11.90 11.18
CA SER A 86 -9.98 12.88 10.32
C SER A 86 -9.00 13.75 9.55
N THR A 87 -7.96 14.27 10.21
CA THR A 87 -6.90 15.04 9.56
C THR A 87 -6.11 14.19 8.58
N GLY A 88 -5.87 12.91 8.91
CA GLY A 88 -5.27 11.96 7.97
C GLY A 88 -6.13 11.72 6.73
N ARG A 89 -7.46 11.69 6.86
CA ARG A 89 -8.38 11.55 5.72
C ARG A 89 -8.37 12.77 4.82
N ASP A 90 -8.35 13.97 5.40
CA ASP A 90 -8.25 15.23 4.64
C ASP A 90 -6.95 15.26 3.83
N TYR A 91 -5.84 14.85 4.43
CA TYR A 91 -4.55 14.74 3.75
C TYR A 91 -4.52 13.65 2.69
N LEU A 92 -5.17 12.50 2.93
CA LEU A 92 -5.30 11.43 1.95
C LEU A 92 -6.05 11.91 0.71
N GLU A 93 -7.16 12.63 0.89
CA GLU A 93 -7.94 13.22 -0.20
C GLU A 93 -7.09 14.19 -1.02
N GLN A 94 -6.38 15.10 -0.35
CA GLN A 94 -5.49 16.06 -1.01
C GLN A 94 -4.36 15.37 -1.81
N LEU A 95 -3.76 14.32 -1.25
CA LEU A 95 -2.72 13.57 -1.95
C LEU A 95 -3.28 12.78 -3.13
N THR A 96 -4.48 12.24 -3.00
CA THR A 96 -5.20 11.54 -4.09
C THR A 96 -5.39 12.47 -5.28
N GLU A 97 -5.94 13.66 -5.06
CA GLU A 97 -6.16 14.66 -6.11
C GLU A 97 -4.85 15.01 -6.84
N THR A 98 -3.77 15.18 -6.07
CA THR A 98 -2.45 15.49 -6.61
C THR A 98 -1.90 14.36 -7.48
N VAL A 99 -2.01 13.11 -7.01
CA VAL A 99 -1.53 11.94 -7.74
C VAL A 99 -2.37 11.72 -9.00
N ASP A 100 -3.69 11.87 -8.94
CA ASP A 100 -4.57 11.73 -10.10
C ASP A 100 -4.27 12.77 -11.18
N ALA A 101 -4.03 14.03 -10.79
CA ALA A 101 -3.58 15.07 -11.71
C ALA A 101 -2.23 14.72 -12.36
N ALA A 102 -1.30 14.15 -11.60
CA ALA A 102 0.00 13.69 -12.12
C ALA A 102 -0.13 12.50 -13.06
N VAL A 103 -1.00 11.53 -12.76
CA VAL A 103 -1.28 10.35 -13.59
C VAL A 103 -1.92 10.77 -14.92
N ALA A 104 -2.82 11.76 -14.91
CA ALA A 104 -3.41 12.31 -16.13
C ALA A 104 -2.34 12.88 -17.09
N GLN A 105 -1.25 13.45 -16.55
CA GLN A 105 -0.13 13.93 -17.35
C GLN A 105 0.87 12.82 -17.73
N ARG A 106 1.07 11.85 -16.85
CA ARG A 106 2.03 10.75 -17.00
C ARG A 106 1.37 9.41 -16.65
N PRO A 107 0.68 8.75 -17.58
CA PRO A 107 -0.01 7.49 -17.31
C PRO A 107 0.91 6.36 -16.83
N SER A 108 2.23 6.47 -17.04
CA SER A 108 3.20 5.49 -16.57
C SER A 108 3.30 5.38 -15.04
N ILE A 109 2.73 6.30 -14.26
CA ILE A 109 2.77 6.28 -12.78
C ILE A 109 1.45 5.84 -12.13
N GLN A 110 0.56 5.21 -12.91
CA GLN A 110 -0.78 4.79 -12.46
C GLN A 110 -0.77 3.65 -11.43
N ASP A 111 0.31 2.85 -11.36
CA ASP A 111 0.38 1.66 -10.53
C ASP A 111 0.87 2.01 -9.11
N TYR A 112 0.16 2.92 -8.47
CA TYR A 112 0.44 3.39 -7.11
C TYR A 112 -0.54 2.80 -6.09
N ARG A 113 -0.12 2.79 -4.83
CA ARG A 113 -0.95 2.47 -3.67
C ARG A 113 -1.00 3.69 -2.76
N LEU A 114 -2.22 4.06 -2.38
CA LEU A 114 -2.48 5.20 -1.50
C LEU A 114 -3.44 4.75 -0.39
N GLU A 115 -3.05 4.94 0.86
CA GLU A 115 -3.89 4.56 2.00
C GLU A 115 -3.63 5.39 3.25
N LEU A 116 -4.55 5.27 4.22
CA LEU A 116 -4.39 5.80 5.57
C LEU A 116 -4.35 4.61 6.53
N SER A 117 -3.21 4.41 7.20
CA SER A 117 -3.00 3.33 8.18
C SER A 117 -2.53 3.90 9.51
N TYR A 118 -2.83 3.19 10.59
CA TYR A 118 -2.23 3.46 11.91
C TYR A 118 -1.00 2.58 12.07
N GLU A 119 0.18 3.19 12.18
CA GLU A 119 1.46 2.49 12.36
C GLU A 119 2.07 2.81 13.72
N PRO A 120 2.87 1.91 14.32
CA PRO A 120 3.19 0.56 13.82
C PRO A 120 2.00 -0.38 14.01
N SER A 121 1.59 -1.03 12.92
CA SER A 121 0.56 -2.07 12.96
C SER A 121 1.14 -3.31 13.63
N GLN A 122 0.43 -3.87 14.63
CA GLN A 122 0.81 -5.12 15.28
C GLN A 122 0.55 -6.32 14.37
N ASN A 123 1.16 -6.36 13.18
CA ASN A 123 1.07 -7.50 12.29
C ASN A 123 2.45 -8.16 12.17
N ASN A 124 2.65 -9.21 12.98
CA ASN A 124 3.63 -10.24 12.67
C ASN A 124 3.36 -10.73 11.25
N THR A 125 4.32 -10.55 10.34
CA THR A 125 4.22 -10.98 8.95
C THR A 125 3.87 -12.46 8.86
N SER A 126 2.63 -12.78 8.49
CA SER A 126 2.21 -14.08 7.98
C SER A 126 1.38 -13.84 6.73
N THR A 127 2.05 -13.90 5.59
CA THR A 127 1.41 -14.09 4.29
C THR A 127 0.64 -15.42 4.32
N GLY A 128 -0.69 -15.36 4.20
CA GLY A 128 -1.51 -16.48 3.74
C GLY A 128 -2.52 -17.05 4.75
N SER A 129 -3.75 -17.17 4.24
CA SER A 129 -4.83 -18.07 4.68
C SER A 129 -5.79 -17.57 5.76
N SER A 130 -6.96 -17.14 5.26
CA SER A 130 -8.27 -17.73 5.52
C SER A 130 -8.63 -18.24 6.92
N ASP A 131 -9.75 -17.69 7.35
CA ASP A 131 -10.84 -18.28 8.14
C ASP A 131 -10.73 -18.43 9.67
N SER A 132 -11.90 -18.08 10.25
CA SER A 132 -12.55 -18.67 11.42
C SER A 132 -12.47 -17.80 12.68
N SER A 133 -13.47 -16.95 12.91
CA SER A 133 -14.77 -17.24 13.56
C SER A 133 -14.71 -17.23 15.10
N THR A 134 -15.61 -16.47 15.73
CA THR A 134 -16.26 -16.75 17.03
C THR A 134 -17.39 -15.70 17.17
N SER A 135 -18.62 -16.03 16.75
CA SER A 135 -19.72 -16.55 17.60
C SER A 135 -20.25 -15.52 18.60
N THR A 136 -21.53 -15.15 18.48
CA THR A 136 -22.49 -15.14 19.62
C THR A 136 -23.94 -14.99 19.13
N SER A 137 -24.68 -16.09 19.36
CA SER A 137 -26.11 -16.26 19.63
C SER A 137 -27.18 -15.68 18.68
N ASN A 138 -27.81 -16.62 17.96
CA ASN A 138 -29.21 -16.58 17.54
C ASN A 138 -30.14 -16.76 18.77
N PRO A 139 -31.44 -16.39 18.72
CA PRO A 139 -32.37 -17.38 18.16
C PRO A 139 -33.60 -16.82 17.40
N SER A 140 -34.11 -17.71 16.54
CA SER A 140 -35.52 -17.87 16.16
C SER A 140 -36.11 -16.99 15.06
N GLY A 141 -36.42 -17.62 13.92
CA GLY A 141 -37.64 -17.31 13.18
C GLY A 141 -37.56 -17.32 11.66
N ALA A 142 -37.86 -18.48 11.06
CA ALA A 142 -38.62 -18.65 9.81
C ALA A 142 -38.11 -18.08 8.46
N SER A 143 -37.83 -19.04 7.58
CA SER A 143 -38.24 -19.09 6.16
C SER A 143 -37.51 -18.24 5.11
N GLY A 144 -36.99 -18.95 4.10
CA GLY A 144 -36.60 -18.40 2.80
C GLY A 144 -35.08 -18.38 2.57
N SER A 145 -34.60 -19.24 1.67
CA SER A 145 -33.27 -19.06 1.07
C SER A 145 -33.35 -17.99 -0.03
N PRO A 146 -32.52 -16.94 0.02
CA PRO A 146 -32.02 -16.34 -1.21
C PRO A 146 -30.50 -16.18 -1.17
N GLN A 147 -29.87 -16.66 -2.25
CA GLN A 147 -28.61 -16.23 -2.87
C GLN A 147 -27.79 -15.16 -2.11
N PRO A 148 -26.49 -15.40 -1.79
CA PRO A 148 -25.69 -14.42 -1.07
C PRO A 148 -25.52 -13.15 -1.92
N ALA A 149 -25.96 -12.03 -1.34
CA ALA A 149 -25.78 -10.70 -1.91
C ALA A 149 -24.29 -10.41 -2.16
N PRO A 150 -23.94 -9.70 -3.25
CA PRO A 150 -22.58 -9.24 -3.46
C PRO A 150 -22.15 -8.38 -2.28
N LYS A 151 -20.94 -8.65 -1.78
CA LYS A 151 -20.29 -7.91 -0.70
C LYS A 151 -20.23 -6.44 -1.15
N PRO A 152 -20.65 -5.45 -0.33
CA PRO A 152 -20.48 -4.06 -0.70
C PRO A 152 -18.98 -3.78 -0.82
N SER A 153 -18.53 -3.51 -2.05
CA SER A 153 -17.17 -3.08 -2.31
C SER A 153 -17.12 -1.58 -2.04
N ILE A 154 -16.09 -1.12 -1.33
CA ILE A 154 -15.86 0.30 -1.00
C ILE A 154 -15.83 1.16 -2.29
N TRP A 155 -15.51 0.54 -3.42
CA TRP A 155 -15.57 1.10 -4.77
C TRP A 155 -16.97 1.52 -5.26
N ASP A 156 -18.03 0.84 -4.82
CA ASP A 156 -19.41 1.19 -5.20
C ASP A 156 -19.86 2.51 -4.54
N PHE A 157 -19.24 2.90 -3.43
CA PHE A 157 -19.49 4.17 -2.77
C PHE A 157 -18.83 5.34 -3.51
N PHE A 158 -17.59 5.16 -3.99
CA PHE A 158 -16.86 6.18 -4.75
C PHE A 158 -17.52 6.53 -6.09
N ARG A 159 -18.04 5.54 -6.84
CA ARG A 159 -18.78 5.82 -8.09
C ARG A 159 -20.06 6.63 -7.84
N ARG A 160 -20.70 6.41 -6.70
CA ARG A 160 -21.99 7.02 -6.36
C ARG A 160 -21.88 8.49 -5.93
N LEU A 161 -20.69 8.95 -5.52
CA LEU A 161 -20.44 10.36 -5.14
C LEU A 161 -19.96 11.21 -6.33
N PHE A 162 -19.28 10.62 -7.32
CA PHE A 162 -18.70 11.34 -8.47
C PHE A 162 -19.44 11.14 -9.81
N GLY A 163 -20.57 10.43 -9.84
CA GLY A 163 -21.50 10.48 -10.96
C GLY A 163 -20.94 9.98 -12.31
N PHE A 164 -20.25 8.85 -12.30
CA PHE A 164 -19.89 8.09 -13.51
C PHE A 164 -20.78 6.85 -13.69
#